data_AF-A0A3S0FRL2-F1
#
_entry.id   AF-A0A3S0FRL2-F1
#
_cell.length_a   1.000
_cell.length_b   1.000
_cell.length_c   1.000
_cell.angle_alpha   90.00
_cell.angle_beta   90.00
_cell.angle_gamma   90.00
#
_symmetry.space_group_name_H-M   'P 1'
#
loop_
_entity.id
_entity.type
_entity.pdbx_description
1 polymer ?
#
loop_
_entity_poly.entity_id
_entity_poly.type
_entity_poly.pdbx_seq_one_letter_code
_entity_poly.pdbx_strand_id
1 'polypeptide(L)'
;MSSLHGLDDADLWSIIDERELQQRKDYLGLSDEDVACLRALQSEAATVKESYLDRFYQELEGIAETREVLSRATVSRERLRQMHGDQLLLLLGGQYDLDYARGRMRIGVTHQRVGLKPE
;
A
#
# COMPACT_ATOMS: atom_id res chain seq x y z
N MET A 1 -17.65 17.62 -4.50
CA MET A 1 -16.57 16.79 -5.08
C MET A 1 -15.47 17.73 -5.54
N SER A 2 -14.60 18.16 -4.61
CA SER A 2 -13.60 19.20 -4.90
C SER A 2 -12.42 18.58 -5.65
N SER A 3 -12.16 19.10 -6.84
CA SER A 3 -11.11 18.66 -7.76
C SER A 3 -9.71 18.87 -7.16
N LEU A 4 -8.98 17.77 -6.91
CA LEU A 4 -7.55 17.75 -6.57
C LEU A 4 -6.65 17.99 -7.82
N HIS A 5 -7.14 18.74 -8.82
CA HIS A 5 -6.51 18.77 -10.14
C HIS A 5 -5.31 19.73 -10.27
N GLY A 6 -4.73 20.19 -9.15
CA GLY A 6 -3.66 21.20 -9.15
C GLY A 6 -2.71 21.17 -7.96
N LEU A 7 -2.71 20.10 -7.16
CA LEU A 7 -1.67 19.88 -6.15
C LEU A 7 -0.53 19.12 -6.83
N ASP A 8 0.71 19.56 -6.63
CA ASP A 8 1.84 18.75 -7.08
C ASP A 8 1.98 17.48 -6.22
N ASP A 9 2.79 16.52 -6.66
CA ASP A 9 3.00 15.29 -5.89
C ASP A 9 3.47 15.62 -4.45
N ALA A 10 4.28 16.68 -4.26
CA ALA A 10 4.80 17.09 -2.96
C ALA A 10 3.70 17.62 -2.03
N ASP A 11 2.73 18.35 -2.58
CA ASP A 11 1.56 18.88 -1.90
C ASP A 11 0.65 17.74 -1.43
N LEU A 12 0.49 16.67 -2.22
CA LEU A 12 -0.32 15.50 -1.83
C LEU A 12 0.22 14.77 -0.59
N TRP A 13 1.54 14.79 -0.37
CA TRP A 13 2.15 14.17 0.83
C TRP A 13 2.00 15.02 2.08
N SER A 14 1.89 16.34 1.91
CA SER A 14 1.80 17.31 3.00
C SER A 14 0.43 17.29 3.70
N ILE A 15 -0.57 16.68 3.05
CA ILE A 15 -1.95 16.59 3.54
C ILE A 15 -2.07 15.73 4.80
N ILE A 16 -1.20 14.73 4.99
CA ILE A 16 -1.25 13.88 6.19
C ILE A 16 -0.37 14.46 7.28
N ASP A 17 -1.02 15.15 8.22
CA ASP A 17 -0.47 15.51 9.53
C ASP A 17 -0.94 14.52 10.63
N GLU A 18 -0.47 14.71 11.86
CA GLU A 18 -0.78 13.82 12.98
C GLU A 18 -2.27 13.78 13.29
N ARG A 19 -2.96 14.91 13.11
CA ARG A 19 -4.39 15.04 13.38
C ARG A 19 -5.20 14.27 12.34
N GLU A 20 -4.90 14.44 11.06
CA GLU A 20 -5.55 13.69 9.97
C GLU A 20 -5.29 12.19 10.11
N LEU A 21 -4.07 11.78 10.47
CA LEU A 21 -3.75 10.38 10.73
C LEU A 21 -4.57 9.82 11.90
N GLN A 22 -4.66 10.55 13.01
CA GLN A 22 -5.45 10.11 14.16
C GLN A 22 -6.94 10.01 13.80
N GLN A 23 -7.49 10.98 13.08
CA GLN A 23 -8.89 10.94 12.63
C GLN A 23 -9.20 9.72 11.77
N ARG A 24 -8.26 9.29 10.91
CA ARG A 24 -8.41 8.06 10.11
C ARG A 24 -8.36 6.81 10.97
N LYS A 25 -7.48 6.75 11.97
CA LYS A 25 -7.42 5.63 12.92
C LYS A 25 -8.72 5.53 13.71
N ASP A 26 -9.21 6.65 14.22
CA ASP A 26 -10.47 6.73 14.97
C ASP A 26 -11.66 6.32 14.10
N TYR A 27 -11.72 6.79 12.86
CA TYR A 27 -12.76 6.40 11.89
C TYR A 27 -12.76 4.91 11.60
N LEU A 28 -11.59 4.29 11.49
CA LEU A 28 -11.43 2.85 11.28
C LEU A 28 -11.63 2.02 12.55
N GLY A 29 -11.67 2.66 13.73
CA GLY A 29 -11.67 1.98 15.02
C GLY A 29 -10.38 1.23 15.30
N LEU A 30 -9.24 1.64 14.71
CA LEU A 30 -7.96 0.95 14.86
C LEU A 30 -7.39 1.19 16.26
N SER A 31 -7.61 0.24 17.16
CA SER A 31 -7.13 0.29 18.54
C SER A 31 -5.74 -0.33 18.72
N ASP A 32 -5.14 -0.15 19.90
CA ASP A 32 -3.88 -0.81 20.25
C ASP A 32 -4.02 -2.35 20.31
N GLU A 33 -5.22 -2.86 20.60
CA GLU A 33 -5.51 -4.30 20.57
C GLU A 33 -5.48 -4.84 19.14
N ASP A 34 -6.08 -4.12 18.19
CA ASP A 34 -6.03 -4.47 16.76
C ASP A 34 -4.57 -4.46 16.26
N VAL A 35 -3.79 -3.45 16.66
CA VAL A 35 -2.36 -3.35 16.34
C VAL A 35 -1.59 -4.56 16.89
N ALA A 36 -1.90 -4.99 18.11
CA ALA A 36 -1.29 -6.17 18.71
C ALA A 36 -1.65 -7.45 17.94
N CYS A 37 -2.91 -7.62 17.54
CA CYS A 37 -3.36 -8.72 16.70
C CYS A 37 -2.64 -8.74 15.34
N LEU A 38 -2.54 -7.59 14.66
CA LEU A 38 -1.84 -7.48 13.37
C LEU A 38 -0.35 -7.85 13.51
N ARG A 39 0.30 -7.38 14.57
CA ARG A 39 1.71 -7.70 14.84
C ARG A 39 1.92 -9.18 15.12
N ALA A 40 1.00 -9.84 15.81
CA ALA A 40 1.07 -11.28 16.08
C ALA A 40 1.05 -12.13 14.79
N LEU A 41 0.40 -11.65 13.73
CA LEU A 41 0.33 -12.31 12.42
C LEU A 41 1.59 -12.13 11.57
N GLN A 42 2.47 -11.18 11.91
CA GLN A 42 3.60 -10.82 11.05
C GLN A 42 4.57 -11.98 10.81
N SER A 43 4.84 -12.80 11.84
CA SER A 43 5.72 -13.96 11.73
C SER A 43 5.12 -15.04 10.81
N GLU A 44 3.83 -15.33 10.97
CA GLU A 44 3.11 -16.27 10.11
C GLU A 44 3.07 -15.78 8.66
N ALA A 45 2.74 -14.51 8.45
CA ALA A 45 2.77 -13.87 7.13
C ALA A 45 4.15 -13.96 6.46
N ALA A 46 5.23 -13.82 7.23
CA ALA A 46 6.59 -13.99 6.72
C ALA A 46 6.86 -15.41 6.21
N THR A 47 6.27 -16.44 6.85
CA THR A 47 6.43 -17.84 6.40
C THR A 47 5.68 -18.14 5.11
N VAL A 48 4.53 -17.50 4.89
CA VAL A 48 3.69 -17.69 3.69
C VAL A 48 3.92 -16.64 2.61
N LYS A 49 4.82 -15.66 2.84
CA LYS A 49 5.04 -14.51 1.96
C LYS A 49 5.27 -14.91 0.50
N GLU A 50 6.09 -15.92 0.27
CA GLU A 50 6.45 -16.34 -1.09
C GLU A 50 5.26 -16.97 -1.83
N SER A 51 4.51 -17.86 -1.19
CA SER A 51 3.33 -18.47 -1.80
C SER A 51 2.18 -17.46 -1.99
N TYR A 52 2.04 -16.50 -1.08
CA TYR A 52 1.16 -15.35 -1.25
C TYR A 52 1.53 -14.54 -2.49
N LEU A 53 2.82 -14.20 -2.66
CA LEU A 53 3.28 -13.42 -3.81
C LEU A 53 3.07 -14.16 -5.12
N ASP A 54 3.32 -15.47 -5.16
CA ASP A 54 3.08 -16.27 -6.35
C ASP A 54 1.62 -16.23 -6.77
N ARG A 55 0.70 -16.44 -5.81
CA ARG A 55 -0.74 -16.34 -6.08
C ARG A 55 -1.15 -14.92 -6.46
N PHE A 56 -0.64 -13.91 -5.77
CA PHE A 56 -0.92 -12.51 -6.07
C PHE A 56 -0.56 -12.14 -7.51
N TYR A 57 0.63 -12.53 -7.98
CA TYR A 57 1.03 -12.28 -9.36
C TYR A 57 0.24 -13.10 -10.38
N GLN A 58 -0.12 -14.35 -10.06
CA GLN A 58 -1.02 -15.14 -10.91
C GLN A 58 -2.35 -14.42 -11.15
N GLU A 59 -2.96 -13.84 -10.11
CA GLU A 59 -4.21 -13.06 -10.23
C GLU A 59 -4.00 -11.78 -11.04
N LEU A 60 -2.95 -11.00 -10.74
CA LEU A 60 -2.64 -9.77 -11.48
C LEU A 60 -2.36 -10.01 -12.97
N GLU A 61 -1.79 -11.16 -13.31
CA GLU A 61 -1.62 -11.54 -14.71
C GLU A 61 -2.91 -12.04 -15.34
N GLY A 62 -3.87 -12.53 -14.56
CA GLY A 62 -5.19 -12.95 -15.05
C GLY A 62 -6.05 -11.78 -15.54
N ILE A 63 -5.92 -10.62 -14.91
CA ILE A 63 -6.70 -9.41 -15.19
C ILE A 63 -6.00 -8.56 -16.28
N ALA A 64 -6.73 -8.12 -17.29
CA ALA A 64 -6.17 -7.46 -18.47
C ALA A 64 -5.53 -6.11 -18.12
N GLU A 65 -6.21 -5.32 -17.29
CA GLU A 65 -5.81 -3.98 -16.86
C GLU A 65 -4.49 -4.02 -16.08
N THR A 66 -4.39 -4.92 -15.09
CA THR A 66 -3.17 -5.08 -14.28
C THR A 66 -2.04 -5.70 -15.08
N ARG A 67 -2.33 -6.65 -15.98
CA ARG A 67 -1.33 -7.20 -16.90
C ARG A 67 -0.73 -6.12 -17.80
N GLU A 68 -1.57 -5.21 -18.32
CA GLU A 68 -1.11 -4.07 -19.10
C GLU A 68 -0.23 -3.15 -18.24
N VAL A 69 -0.63 -2.79 -17.01
CA VAL A 69 0.23 -2.01 -16.09
C VAL A 69 1.57 -2.69 -15.84
N LEU A 70 1.59 -4.00 -15.60
CA LEU A 70 2.81 -4.75 -15.35
C LEU A 70 3.74 -4.80 -16.57
N SER A 71 3.21 -4.82 -17.80
CA SER A 71 4.04 -4.91 -19.03
C SER A 71 4.80 -3.63 -19.36
N ARG A 72 4.25 -2.48 -18.96
CA ARG A 72 4.87 -1.14 -19.11
C ARG A 72 5.69 -0.70 -17.88
N ALA A 73 5.76 -1.52 -16.84
CA ALA A 73 6.56 -1.20 -15.66
C ALA A 73 8.05 -1.13 -16.00
N THR A 74 8.70 -0.05 -15.60
CA THR A 74 10.16 0.16 -15.79
C THR A 74 10.99 -0.56 -14.72
N VAL A 75 10.37 -0.91 -13.58
CA VAL A 75 10.97 -1.68 -12.49
C VAL A 75 10.93 -3.16 -12.85
N SER A 76 12.01 -3.89 -12.57
CA SER A 76 12.04 -5.33 -12.84
C SER A 76 10.96 -6.07 -12.05
N ARG A 77 10.46 -7.17 -12.61
CA ARG A 77 9.45 -7.99 -11.94
C ARG A 77 9.90 -8.49 -10.57
N GLU A 78 11.15 -8.90 -10.44
CA GLU A 78 11.73 -9.34 -9.17
C GLU A 78 11.72 -8.23 -8.13
N ARG A 79 12.09 -7.00 -8.52
CA ARG A 79 12.08 -5.86 -7.62
C ARG A 79 10.67 -5.47 -7.20
N LEU A 80 9.70 -5.47 -8.13
CA LEU A 80 8.30 -5.25 -7.80
C LEU A 80 7.78 -6.31 -6.81
N ARG A 81 8.15 -7.58 -7.03
CA ARG A 81 7.73 -8.68 -6.16
C ARG A 81 8.30 -8.54 -4.75
N GLN A 82 9.57 -8.16 -4.63
CA GLN A 82 10.18 -7.80 -3.34
C GLN A 82 9.44 -6.66 -2.66
N MET A 83 9.17 -5.56 -3.39
CA MET A 83 8.44 -4.41 -2.85
C MET A 83 7.04 -4.79 -2.34
N HIS A 84 6.28 -5.61 -3.07
CA HIS A 84 4.97 -6.11 -2.61
C HIS A 84 5.10 -6.99 -1.37
N GLY A 85 6.13 -7.82 -1.28
CA GLY A 85 6.41 -8.64 -0.09
C GLY A 85 6.74 -7.79 1.14
N ASP A 86 7.55 -6.75 0.96
CA ASP A 86 7.88 -5.81 2.04
C ASP A 86 6.62 -5.04 2.48
N GLN A 87 5.74 -4.67 1.55
CA GLN A 87 4.46 -4.02 1.87
C GLN A 87 3.52 -4.94 2.66
N LEU A 88 3.47 -6.23 2.34
CA LEU A 88 2.70 -7.22 3.11
C LEU A 88 3.17 -7.24 4.58
N LEU A 89 4.48 -7.27 4.81
CA LEU A 89 5.01 -7.31 6.17
C LEU A 89 4.87 -5.97 6.89
N LEU A 90 4.97 -4.86 6.17
CA LEU A 90 4.79 -3.51 6.71
C LEU A 90 3.34 -3.29 7.18
N LEU A 91 2.36 -3.80 6.43
CA LEU A 91 0.94 -3.80 6.84
C LEU A 91 0.73 -4.44 8.22
N LEU A 92 1.52 -5.45 8.56
CA LEU A 92 1.46 -6.20 9.81
C LEU A 92 2.49 -5.73 10.85
N GLY A 93 3.26 -4.68 10.58
CA GLY A 93 4.33 -4.22 11.47
C GLY A 93 3.84 -3.54 12.75
N GLY A 94 2.59 -3.05 12.76
CA GLY A 94 2.00 -2.39 13.91
C GLY A 94 2.69 -1.07 14.30
N GLN A 95 3.37 -0.42 13.36
CA GLN A 95 3.87 0.96 13.48
C GLN A 95 3.18 1.79 12.40
N TYR A 96 2.13 2.49 12.80
CA TYR A 96 1.27 3.27 11.90
C TYR A 96 1.43 4.76 12.20
N ASP A 97 2.62 5.29 12.02
CA ASP A 97 2.98 6.69 12.23
C ASP A 97 2.85 7.52 10.93
N LEU A 98 3.33 8.77 10.97
CA LEU A 98 3.33 9.65 9.81
C LEU A 98 4.16 9.12 8.65
N ASP A 99 5.27 8.44 8.92
CA ASP A 99 6.14 7.93 7.87
C ASP A 99 5.50 6.74 7.16
N TYR A 100 4.83 5.87 7.93
CA TYR A 100 3.95 4.85 7.37
C TYR A 100 2.86 5.48 6.49
N ALA A 101 2.12 6.46 7.01
CA ALA A 101 1.01 7.08 6.29
C ALA A 101 1.46 7.78 4.99
N ARG A 102 2.58 8.51 5.04
CA ARG A 102 3.21 9.11 3.85
C ARG A 102 3.66 8.05 2.85
N GLY A 103 4.20 6.93 3.33
CA GLY A 103 4.52 5.77 2.51
C GLY A 103 3.30 5.23 1.76
N ARG A 104 2.16 5.07 2.44
CA ARG A 104 0.89 4.62 1.82
C ARG A 104 0.38 5.61 0.77
N MET A 105 0.49 6.91 1.02
CA MET A 105 0.12 7.93 0.04
C MET A 105 1.00 7.84 -1.22
N ARG A 106 2.33 7.73 -1.06
CA ARG A 106 3.27 7.58 -2.19
C ARG A 106 2.93 6.38 -3.06
N ILE A 107 2.53 5.27 -2.45
CA ILE A 107 2.06 4.08 -3.16
C ILE A 107 0.78 4.39 -3.94
N GLY A 108 -0.22 5.03 -3.32
CA GLY A 108 -1.49 5.37 -3.99
C GLY A 108 -1.32 6.25 -5.23
N VAL A 109 -0.54 7.32 -5.11
CA VAL A 109 -0.23 8.21 -6.25
C VAL A 109 0.62 7.50 -7.31
N THR A 110 1.53 6.59 -6.91
CA THR A 110 2.26 5.77 -7.88
C THR A 110 1.30 4.93 -8.72
N HIS A 111 0.29 4.31 -8.09
CA HIS A 111 -0.74 3.54 -8.80
C HIS A 111 -1.56 4.42 -9.76
N GLN A 112 -1.98 5.60 -9.31
CA GLN A 112 -2.66 6.57 -10.16
C GLN A 112 -1.80 6.96 -11.38
N ARG A 113 -0.51 7.23 -11.17
CA ARG A 113 0.44 7.65 -12.22
C ARG A 113 0.68 6.56 -13.26
N VAL A 114 0.70 5.29 -12.86
CA VAL A 114 0.83 4.15 -13.80
C VAL A 114 -0.50 3.77 -14.45
N GLY A 115 -1.57 4.52 -14.19
CA GLY A 115 -2.87 4.34 -14.83
C GLY A 115 -3.75 3.27 -14.19
N LEU A 116 -3.42 2.81 -12.96
CA LEU A 116 -4.30 1.92 -12.21
C LEU A 116 -5.41 2.76 -11.55
N LYS A 117 -6.65 2.49 -11.92
CA LYS A 117 -7.83 3.22 -11.42
C LYS A 117 -8.37 2.54 -10.16
N PRO A 118 -8.87 3.31 -9.18
CA PRO A 118 -9.74 2.76 -8.15
C PRO A 118 -11.06 2.33 -8.82
N GLU A 119 -11.47 1.08 -8.60
CA GLU A 119 -12.71 0.50 -9.12
C GLU A 119 -13.86 0.68 -8.11
#